data_AF-A0A1I6FI03-F1
#
_entry.id   AF-A0A1I6FI03-F1
#
_cell.length_a   1.000
_cell.length_b   1.000
_cell.length_c   1.000
_cell.angle_alpha   90.00
_cell.angle_beta   90.00
_cell.angle_gamma   90.00
#
_symmetry.space_group_name_H-M   'P 1'
#
loop_
_entity.id
_entity.type
_entity.pdbx_description
1 polymer ?
#
loop_
_entity_poly.entity_id
_entity_poly.type
_entity_poly.pdbx_seq_one_letter_code
_entity_poly.pdbx_strand_id
1 'polypeptide(L)'
;MASQLKRPVTLSARDREELLRLTTTGVHSASAIRRARVLLALDTSVGEPDPKEVIAARLGVSGEMLRLVARRFAETGGDIQATI
;
A
#
# COMPACT_ATOMS: atom_id res chain seq x y z
N MET A 1 11.46 -14.54 -12.27
CA MET A 1 10.52 -14.32 -11.16
C MET A 1 9.55 -13.24 -11.61
N ALA A 2 8.27 -13.57 -11.73
CA ALA A 2 7.27 -12.63 -12.24
C ALA A 2 6.98 -11.60 -11.16
N SER A 3 7.16 -10.30 -11.48
CA SER A 3 6.73 -9.21 -10.62
C SER A 3 5.28 -9.45 -10.20
N GLN A 4 5.05 -9.66 -8.90
CA GLN A 4 3.76 -10.02 -8.32
C GLN A 4 2.67 -8.99 -8.66
N LEU A 5 3.04 -7.76 -9.03
CA LEU A 5 2.14 -6.69 -9.44
C LEU A 5 2.53 -6.13 -10.81
N LYS A 6 1.55 -6.04 -11.72
CA LYS A 6 1.70 -5.28 -12.98
C LYS A 6 2.08 -3.81 -12.74
N ARG A 7 1.84 -3.29 -11.54
CA ARG A 7 2.13 -1.92 -11.10
C ARG A 7 2.80 -2.00 -9.72
N PRO A 8 4.14 -1.98 -9.64
CA PRO A 8 4.84 -1.97 -8.36
C PRO A 8 4.53 -0.69 -7.60
N VAL A 9 4.46 -0.78 -6.27
CA VAL A 9 4.33 0.38 -5.37
C VAL A 9 5.71 0.70 -4.85
N THR A 10 6.30 1.81 -5.27
CA THR A 10 7.58 2.29 -4.75
C THR A 10 7.34 3.57 -3.97
N LEU A 11 7.50 3.51 -2.65
CA LEU A 11 7.33 4.69 -1.81
C LEU A 11 8.65 5.47 -1.68
N SER A 12 8.56 6.79 -1.59
CA SER A 12 9.68 7.58 -1.08
C SER A 12 9.84 7.36 0.42
N ALA A 13 11.04 7.62 0.96
CA ALA A 13 11.28 7.52 2.40
C ALA A 13 10.32 8.42 3.21
N ARG A 14 9.98 9.59 2.67
CA ARG A 14 9.03 10.54 3.25
C ARG A 14 7.61 9.98 3.27
N ASP A 15 7.14 9.48 2.13
CA ASP A 15 5.78 8.94 2.00
C ASP A 15 5.58 7.72 2.90
N ARG A 16 6.59 6.86 2.97
CA ARG A 16 6.59 5.70 3.87
C ARG A 16 6.46 6.13 5.33
N GLU A 17 7.24 7.11 5.76
CA GLU A 17 7.18 7.63 7.14
C GLU A 17 5.81 8.26 7.43
N GLU A 18 5.24 8.98 6.46
CA GLU A 18 3.91 9.57 6.56
C GLU A 18 2.81 8.52 6.70
N LEU A 19 2.84 7.47 5.87
CA LEU A 19 1.92 6.34 5.99
C LEU A 19 2.09 5.60 7.33
N LEU A 20 3.32 5.42 7.81
CA LEU A 20 3.57 4.83 9.14
C LEU A 20 2.94 5.65 10.25
N ARG A 21 3.11 6.98 10.23
CA ARG A 21 2.46 7.90 11.18
C ARG A 21 0.94 7.79 11.10
N LEU A 22 0.37 7.81 9.89
CA LEU A 22 -1.09 7.70 9.69
C LEU A 22 -1.66 6.40 10.28
N THR A 23 -0.92 5.29 10.19
CA THR A 23 -1.39 4.00 10.73
C THR A 23 -1.23 3.84 12.24
N THR A 24 -0.48 4.73 12.90
CA THR A 24 -0.10 4.60 14.32
C THR A 24 -0.56 5.77 15.19
N THR A 25 -0.89 6.92 14.59
CA THR A 25 -1.20 8.16 15.31
C THR A 25 -2.44 8.83 14.75
N GLY A 26 -3.06 9.70 15.56
CA GLY A 26 -4.19 10.54 15.13
C GLY A 26 -5.52 9.80 15.01
N VAL A 27 -6.52 10.51 14.49
CA VAL A 27 -7.85 9.99 14.20
C VAL A 27 -8.06 10.04 12.69
N HIS A 28 -8.07 8.86 12.07
CA HIS A 28 -8.24 8.70 10.63
C HIS A 28 -9.37 7.72 10.33
N SER A 29 -9.95 7.83 9.14
CA SER A 29 -10.99 6.87 8.73
C SER A 29 -10.41 5.46 8.63
N ALA A 30 -11.24 4.45 8.91
CA ALA A 30 -10.83 3.05 8.79
C ALA A 30 -10.38 2.70 7.35
N SER A 31 -10.95 3.36 6.34
CA SER A 31 -10.54 3.21 4.93
C SER A 31 -9.12 3.75 4.71
N ALA A 32 -8.82 4.95 5.20
CA ALA A 32 -7.50 5.57 5.04
C ALA A 32 -6.41 4.72 5.70
N ILE A 33 -6.63 4.26 6.94
CA ILE A 33 -5.70 3.39 7.66
C ILE A 33 -5.47 2.08 6.89
N ARG A 34 -6.55 1.47 6.38
CA ARG A 34 -6.45 0.22 5.63
C ARG A 34 -5.67 0.39 4.33
N ARG A 35 -5.96 1.45 3.56
CA ARG A 35 -5.25 1.76 2.31
C ARG A 35 -3.77 2.09 2.56
N ALA A 36 -3.47 2.82 3.63
CA ALA A 36 -2.09 3.08 4.04
C ALA A 36 -1.33 1.79 4.37
N ARG A 37 -1.93 0.87 5.13
CA ARG A 37 -1.34 -0.44 5.42
C ARG A 37 -1.11 -1.27 4.15
N VAL A 38 -2.02 -1.18 3.18
CA VAL A 38 -1.85 -1.84 1.88
C VAL A 38 -0.65 -1.25 1.13
N LEU A 39 -0.53 0.08 1.04
CA LEU A 39 0.61 0.72 0.38
C LEU A 39 1.94 0.34 1.03
N LEU A 40 2.00 0.33 2.37
CA LEU A 40 3.20 -0.09 3.12
C LEU A 40 3.56 -1.56 2.88
N ALA A 41 2.56 -2.45 2.80
CA ALA A 41 2.80 -3.88 2.59
C ALA A 41 3.24 -4.21 1.16
N LEU A 42 2.86 -3.39 0.18
CA LEU A 42 3.22 -3.56 -1.24
C LEU A 42 4.49 -2.79 -1.62
N ASP A 43 5.10 -2.06 -0.68
CA ASP A 43 6.26 -1.19 -0.94
C ASP A 43 7.49 -2.00 -1.37
N THR A 44 7.86 -1.89 -2.64
CA THR A 44 9.04 -2.54 -3.22
C THR A 44 10.35 -1.81 -2.91
N SER A 45 10.29 -0.59 -2.34
CA SER A 45 11.49 0.20 -2.03
C SER A 45 12.33 -0.39 -0.88
N VAL A 46 11.71 -1.21 -0.03
CA VAL A 46 12.32 -1.86 1.14
C VAL A 46 12.67 -3.32 0.93
N GLY A 47 12.38 -3.87 -0.25
CA GLY A 47 12.57 -5.27 -0.59
C GLY A 47 11.40 -5.83 -1.39
N GLU A 48 11.49 -7.10 -1.75
CA GLU A 48 10.39 -7.79 -2.43
C GLU A 48 9.22 -8.02 -1.44
N PRO A 49 8.00 -7.58 -1.76
CA PRO A 49 6.83 -7.82 -0.93
C PRO A 49 6.53 -9.32 -0.79
N ASP A 50 5.90 -9.70 0.33
CA ASP A 50 5.28 -11.01 0.48
C ASP A 50 4.27 -11.27 -0.65
N PRO A 51 3.94 -12.54 -0.97
CA PRO A 51 2.90 -12.85 -1.94
C PRO A 51 1.57 -12.18 -1.58
N LYS A 52 0.81 -11.77 -2.61
CA LYS A 52 -0.46 -11.04 -2.42
C LYS A 52 -1.43 -11.74 -1.49
N GLU A 53 -1.52 -13.06 -1.55
CA GLU A 53 -2.42 -13.86 -0.73
C GLU A 53 -2.03 -13.78 0.75
N VAL A 54 -0.73 -13.76 1.04
CA VAL A 54 -0.18 -13.60 2.39
C VAL A 54 -0.47 -12.19 2.91
N ILE A 55 -0.24 -11.17 2.10
CA ILE A 55 -0.53 -9.77 2.47
C ILE A 55 -2.03 -9.57 2.70
N ALA A 56 -2.87 -10.07 1.79
CA ALA A 56 -4.32 -9.99 1.86
C ALA A 56 -4.85 -10.62 3.16
N ALA A 57 -4.38 -11.82 3.50
CA ALA A 57 -4.74 -12.51 4.73
C ALA A 57 -4.27 -11.74 5.97
N ARG A 58 -3.02 -11.25 6.01
CA ARG A 58 -2.46 -10.48 7.12
C ARG A 58 -3.24 -9.18 7.38
N LEU A 59 -3.68 -8.51 6.32
CA LEU A 59 -4.41 -7.24 6.40
C LEU A 59 -5.93 -7.39 6.50
N GLY A 60 -6.47 -8.62 6.35
CA GLY A 60 -7.91 -8.87 6.32
C GLY A 60 -8.61 -8.19 5.14
N VAL A 61 -7.95 -8.12 3.98
CA VAL A 61 -8.48 -7.50 2.75
C VAL A 61 -8.51 -8.50 1.60
N SER A 62 -9.26 -8.19 0.54
CA SER A 62 -9.25 -9.01 -0.67
C SER A 62 -8.01 -8.72 -1.53
N GLY A 63 -7.55 -9.71 -2.30
CA GLY A 63 -6.49 -9.51 -3.30
C GLY A 63 -6.87 -8.45 -4.36
N GLU A 64 -8.17 -8.31 -4.66
CA GLU A 64 -8.66 -7.24 -5.53
C GLU A 64 -8.49 -5.86 -4.90
N MET A 65 -8.68 -5.72 -3.59
CA MET A 65 -8.41 -4.45 -2.91
C MET A 65 -6.92 -4.07 -3.02
N LEU A 66 -6.01 -5.03 -2.86
CA LEU A 66 -4.57 -4.78 -3.08
C LEU A 66 -4.31 -4.27 -4.50
N ARG A 67 -4.93 -4.93 -5.51
CA ARG A 67 -4.82 -4.54 -6.92
C ARG A 67 -5.37 -3.13 -7.16
N LEU A 68 -6.54 -2.79 -6.61
CA LEU A 68 -7.18 -1.50 -6.79
C LEU A 68 -6.39 -0.37 -6.16
N VAL A 69 -5.83 -0.58 -4.96
CA VAL A 69 -4.97 0.41 -4.30
C VAL A 69 -3.68 0.64 -5.09
N ALA A 70 -2.98 -0.43 -5.49
CA ALA A 70 -1.78 -0.29 -6.33
C ALA A 70 -2.07 0.36 -7.69
N ARG A 71 -3.23 0.03 -8.28
CA ARG A 71 -3.73 0.67 -9.51
C ARG A 71 -3.93 2.17 -9.31
N ARG A 72 -4.61 2.57 -8.24
CA ARG A 72 -4.90 3.97 -7.93
C ARG A 72 -3.61 4.75 -7.68
N PHE A 73 -2.69 4.21 -6.89
CA PHE A 73 -1.39 4.82 -6.63
C PHE A 73 -0.60 5.10 -7.91
N ALA A 74 -0.56 4.15 -8.84
CA ALA A 74 0.07 4.36 -10.13
C ALA A 74 -0.67 5.41 -10.99
N GLU A 75 -2.00 5.45 -10.94
CA GLU A 75 -2.83 6.43 -11.66
C GLU A 75 -2.68 7.85 -11.10
N THR A 76 -2.35 7.99 -9.81
CA THR A 76 -2.07 9.28 -9.17
C THR A 76 -0.58 9.65 -9.25
N GLY A 77 0.23 8.92 -10.02
CA GLY A 77 1.66 9.23 -10.18
C GLY A 77 2.49 8.96 -8.92
N GLY A 78 2.02 8.09 -8.03
CA GLY A 78 2.67 7.79 -6.76
C GLY A 78 2.28 8.72 -5.61
N ASP A 79 1.21 9.50 -5.76
CA ASP A 79 0.70 10.34 -4.68
C ASP A 79 -0.09 9.50 -3.67
N ILE A 80 0.42 9.44 -2.43
CA ILE A 80 -0.21 8.73 -1.32
C ILE A 80 -1.51 9.40 -0.86
N GLN A 81 -1.57 10.73 -0.83
CA GLN A 81 -2.73 11.50 -0.35
C GLN A 81 -3.90 11.37 -1.31
N ALA A 82 -3.63 11.30 -2.62
CA ALA A 82 -4.64 11.05 -3.64
C ALA A 82 -5.15 9.58 -3.69
N THR A 83 -4.49 8.67 -2.95
CA THR A 83 -4.76 7.23 -2.96
C THR A 83 -5.56 6.74 -1.75
N ILE A 84 -5.29 7.31 -0.56
CA ILE A 84 -5.86 6.89 0.73
C ILE A 84 -7.26 7.42 1.01
#